data_AF-A0A6M2DZ78-F1
#
_entry.id   AF-A0A6M2DZ78-F1
#
_cell.length_a   1.000
_cell.length_b   1.000
_cell.length_c   1.000
_cell.angle_alpha   90.00
_cell.angle_beta   90.00
_cell.angle_gamma   90.00
#
_symmetry.space_group_name_H-M   'P 1'
#
loop_
_entity.id
_entity.type
_entity.pdbx_description
1 polymer ?
#
loop_
_entity_poly.entity_id
_entity_poly.type
_entity_poly.pdbx_seq_one_letter_code
_entity_poly.pdbx_strand_id
1 'polypeptide(L)'
;MTAIAKCVSALFIITLLALTRAQTTPKDPACIEGFDGNIHALDASELDFSLRLLAAAVRSAPGQSVFFSPYSIYQALLLTYFSSANHTEANLKKTLAIEEHVPKLQVLHGYNYVRKMLGYRTNQSYEFNSADRLFVAQDIPIRECIQAVMGDQIQHLDFKSNPEASRQIVNGWVAAETR
;
A
#
# COMPACT_ATOMS: atom_id res chain seq x y z
N MET A 1 29.72 -48.11 4.95
CA MET A 1 30.86 -47.17 5.09
C MET A 1 30.37 -45.79 4.67
N THR A 2 30.04 -44.96 5.65
CA THR A 2 29.47 -43.63 5.46
C THR A 2 30.57 -42.62 5.80
N ALA A 3 31.02 -41.84 4.81
CA ALA A 3 32.02 -40.80 5.05
C ALA A 3 31.32 -39.52 5.54
N ILE A 4 31.58 -39.19 6.80
CA ILE A 4 31.21 -37.94 7.45
C ILE A 4 32.26 -36.89 7.04
N ALA A 5 31.87 -35.92 6.22
CA ALA A 5 32.67 -34.73 5.98
C ALA A 5 32.19 -33.61 6.94
N LYS A 6 32.85 -33.50 8.09
CA LYS A 6 32.87 -32.27 8.89
C LYS A 6 33.92 -31.36 8.27
N CYS A 7 33.57 -30.13 7.88
CA CYS A 7 34.58 -29.09 7.72
C CYS A 7 34.00 -27.70 8.01
N VAL A 8 34.24 -27.28 9.26
CA VAL A 8 34.68 -25.96 9.72
C VAL A 8 33.88 -24.74 9.24
N SER A 9 33.01 -24.26 10.13
CA SER A 9 32.49 -22.90 10.15
C SER A 9 33.65 -21.89 10.22
N ALA A 10 33.83 -21.12 9.15
CA ALA A 10 34.54 -19.84 9.19
C ALA A 10 33.49 -18.73 9.39
N LEU A 11 33.36 -18.29 10.64
CA LEU A 11 32.50 -17.19 11.04
C LEU A 11 33.22 -15.87 10.71
N PHE A 12 33.01 -15.33 9.50
CA PHE A 12 33.35 -13.94 9.21
C PHE A 12 32.19 -13.06 9.65
N ILE A 13 32.29 -12.57 10.89
CA ILE A 13 31.49 -11.45 11.40
C ILE A 13 31.98 -10.20 10.66
N ILE A 14 31.37 -9.88 9.53
CA ILE A 14 31.44 -8.54 8.95
C ILE A 14 30.31 -7.76 9.63
N THR A 15 30.64 -7.16 10.78
CA THR A 15 29.88 -6.03 11.34
C THR A 15 30.01 -4.86 10.37
N LEU A 16 29.22 -4.88 9.30
CA LEU A 16 28.90 -3.68 8.57
C LEU A 16 27.80 -2.99 9.39
N LEU A 17 28.20 -2.00 10.18
CA LEU A 17 27.29 -0.92 10.56
C LEU A 17 26.81 -0.28 9.26
N ALA A 18 25.76 -0.84 8.67
CA ALA A 18 24.85 -0.08 7.85
C ALA A 18 24.17 0.90 8.82
N LEU A 19 24.85 2.01 9.09
CA LEU A 19 24.18 3.28 9.24
C LEU A 19 23.32 3.42 7.98
N THR A 20 22.10 2.91 8.02
CA THR A 20 21.05 3.37 7.14
C THR A 20 20.92 4.84 7.47
N ARG A 21 21.66 5.68 6.73
CA ARG A 21 21.26 7.05 6.48
C ARG A 21 19.78 6.93 6.16
N ALA A 22 18.93 7.46 7.03
CA ALA A 22 17.60 7.86 6.64
C ALA A 22 17.81 8.60 5.31
N GLN A 23 17.39 8.00 4.20
CA GLN A 23 17.40 8.70 2.93
C GLN A 23 16.55 9.92 3.20
N THR A 24 17.22 11.08 3.27
CA THR A 24 16.57 12.36 3.43
C THR A 24 15.56 12.42 2.30
N THR A 25 14.28 12.36 2.67
CA THR A 25 13.17 12.51 1.73
C THR A 25 13.49 13.74 0.89
N PRO A 26 13.51 13.64 -0.45
CA PRO A 26 13.64 14.81 -1.30
C PRO A 26 12.65 15.88 -0.82
N LYS A 27 13.12 17.12 -0.78
CA LYS A 27 12.22 18.27 -0.67
C LYS A 27 11.42 18.32 -1.97
N ASP A 28 10.36 17.54 -2.06
CA ASP A 28 9.39 17.68 -3.14
C ASP A 28 8.60 18.97 -2.92
N PRO A 29 8.52 19.84 -3.94
CA PRO A 29 7.74 21.07 -3.89
C PRO A 29 6.25 20.71 -3.77
N ALA A 30 5.56 21.44 -2.89
CA ALA A 30 4.12 21.47 -2.62
C ALA A 30 3.34 20.14 -2.80
N CYS A 31 2.83 19.57 -1.70
CA CYS A 31 1.84 18.48 -1.73
C CYS A 31 0.48 18.91 -2.36
N ILE A 32 0.39 20.10 -2.96
CA ILE A 32 -0.83 20.74 -3.46
C ILE A 32 -0.49 21.60 -4.70
N GLU A 33 -0.22 21.00 -5.86
CA GLU A 33 -0.45 21.66 -7.15
C GLU A 33 -1.03 20.68 -8.18
N GLY A 34 -2.10 21.10 -8.86
CA GLY A 34 -2.67 20.43 -10.04
C GLY A 34 -3.85 19.47 -9.76
N PHE A 35 -5.08 19.98 -9.93
CA PHE A 35 -6.27 19.15 -10.14
C PHE A 35 -7.04 19.69 -11.34
N ASP A 36 -7.17 18.89 -12.40
CA ASP A 36 -7.85 19.25 -13.65
C ASP A 36 -9.33 18.82 -13.69
N GLY A 37 -9.84 18.19 -12.63
CA GLY A 37 -11.22 17.69 -12.57
C GLY A 37 -11.44 16.30 -13.17
N ASN A 38 -10.43 15.67 -13.81
CA ASN A 38 -10.58 14.35 -14.42
C ASN A 38 -10.40 13.24 -13.37
N ILE A 39 -11.54 12.82 -12.81
CA ILE A 39 -11.68 11.77 -11.79
C ILE A 39 -11.63 10.34 -12.35
N HIS A 40 -11.67 10.18 -13.68
CA HIS A 40 -11.66 8.87 -14.36
C HIS A 40 -10.26 8.36 -14.73
N ALA A 41 -9.22 9.12 -14.37
CA ALA A 41 -7.84 8.79 -14.71
C ALA A 41 -7.33 7.43 -14.18
N LEU A 42 -8.11 6.75 -13.32
CA LEU A 42 -7.73 5.50 -12.68
C LEU A 42 -8.49 4.27 -13.20
N ASP A 43 -9.63 4.43 -13.88
CA ASP A 43 -10.49 3.29 -14.24
C ASP A 43 -9.75 2.32 -15.19
N ALA A 44 -9.06 2.86 -16.19
CA ALA A 44 -8.27 2.07 -17.13
C ALA A 44 -7.03 1.43 -16.46
N SER A 45 -6.35 2.18 -15.60
CA SER A 45 -5.20 1.71 -14.83
C SER A 45 -5.56 0.56 -13.89
N GLU A 46 -6.68 0.67 -13.19
CA GLU A 46 -7.18 -0.37 -12.29
C GLU A 46 -7.58 -1.63 -13.07
N LEU A 47 -8.26 -1.49 -14.21
CA LEU A 47 -8.60 -2.62 -15.07
C LEU A 47 -7.34 -3.36 -15.57
N ASP A 48 -6.37 -2.63 -16.08
CA ASP A 48 -5.10 -3.20 -16.54
C ASP A 48 -4.34 -3.91 -15.41
N PHE A 49 -4.23 -3.25 -14.24
CA PHE A 49 -3.65 -3.86 -13.04
C PHE A 49 -4.37 -5.16 -12.67
N SER A 50 -5.70 -5.15 -12.67
CA SER A 50 -6.54 -6.28 -12.29
C SER A 50 -6.32 -7.49 -13.20
N LEU A 51 -6.26 -7.27 -14.51
CA LEU A 51 -5.99 -8.31 -15.50
C LEU A 51 -4.57 -8.86 -15.36
N ARG A 52 -3.56 -8.00 -15.15
CA ARG A 52 -2.18 -8.42 -14.91
C ARG A 52 -2.05 -9.23 -13.62
N LEU A 53 -2.72 -8.82 -12.55
CA LEU A 53 -2.73 -9.51 -11.27
C LEU A 53 -3.40 -10.88 -11.39
N LEU A 54 -4.55 -10.98 -12.07
CA LEU A 54 -5.22 -12.26 -12.33
C LEU A 54 -4.32 -13.20 -13.12
N ALA A 55 -3.70 -12.72 -14.20
CA ALA A 55 -2.79 -13.54 -14.99
C ALA A 55 -1.58 -14.01 -14.16
N ALA A 56 -1.06 -13.18 -13.26
CA ALA A 56 0.03 -13.55 -12.35
C ALA A 56 -0.42 -14.61 -11.33
N ALA A 57 -1.60 -14.43 -10.71
CA ALA A 57 -2.14 -15.34 -9.71
C ALA A 57 -2.47 -16.73 -10.28
N VAL A 58 -3.05 -16.79 -11.47
CA VAL A 58 -3.33 -18.07 -12.16
C VAL A 58 -2.04 -18.80 -12.50
N ARG A 59 -1.00 -18.08 -12.94
CA ARG A 59 0.31 -18.69 -13.22
C ARG A 59 1.02 -19.19 -11.96
N SER A 60 0.86 -18.51 -10.82
CA SER A 60 1.52 -18.90 -9.57
C SER A 60 0.83 -20.05 -8.84
N ALA A 61 -0.44 -20.34 -9.13
CA ALA A 61 -1.20 -21.43 -8.53
C ALA A 61 -1.87 -22.36 -9.58
N PRO A 62 -1.10 -23.08 -10.42
CA PRO A 62 -1.67 -23.94 -11.45
C PRO A 62 -2.56 -25.04 -10.86
N GLY A 63 -3.76 -25.20 -11.44
CA GLY A 63 -4.72 -26.23 -11.01
C GLY A 63 -5.41 -25.95 -9.67
N GLN A 64 -5.20 -24.77 -9.08
CA GLN A 64 -5.87 -24.35 -7.85
C GLN A 64 -6.92 -23.27 -8.14
N SER A 65 -7.93 -23.17 -7.27
CA SER A 65 -8.87 -22.05 -7.30
C SER A 65 -8.18 -20.75 -6.90
N VAL A 66 -8.51 -19.67 -7.59
CA VAL A 66 -7.98 -18.32 -7.32
C VAL A 66 -9.15 -17.40 -7.00
N PHE A 67 -9.10 -16.74 -5.83
CA PHE A 67 -10.09 -15.78 -5.39
C PHE A 67 -9.40 -14.63 -4.66
N PHE A 68 -9.63 -13.40 -5.12
CA PHE A 68 -9.13 -12.17 -4.51
C PHE A 68 -9.94 -10.97 -5.03
N SER A 69 -9.82 -9.82 -4.37
CA SER A 69 -10.37 -8.55 -4.86
C SER A 69 -9.23 -7.72 -5.45
N PRO A 70 -9.14 -7.60 -6.81
CA PRO A 70 -8.17 -6.72 -7.43
C PRO A 70 -8.32 -5.27 -6.96
N TYR A 71 -9.57 -4.80 -6.80
CA TYR A 71 -9.92 -3.47 -6.31
C TYR A 71 -9.25 -3.21 -4.94
N SER A 72 -9.45 -4.07 -3.95
CA SER A 72 -8.90 -3.87 -2.60
C SER A 72 -7.36 -3.83 -2.61
N ILE A 73 -6.71 -4.70 -3.40
CA ILE A 73 -5.25 -4.71 -3.53
C ILE A 73 -4.76 -3.41 -4.21
N TYR A 74 -5.47 -2.94 -5.23
CA TYR A 74 -5.15 -1.68 -5.91
C TYR A 74 -5.24 -0.49 -4.95
N GLN A 75 -6.32 -0.38 -4.16
CA GLN A 75 -6.48 0.70 -3.17
C GLN A 75 -5.41 0.66 -2.08
N ALA A 76 -5.08 -0.52 -1.54
CA ALA A 76 -4.00 -0.66 -0.55
C ALA A 76 -2.63 -0.24 -1.12
N LEU A 77 -2.35 -0.59 -2.38
CA LEU A 77 -1.12 -0.17 -3.06
C LEU A 77 -1.12 1.33 -3.38
N LEU A 78 -2.28 1.96 -3.62
CA LEU A 78 -2.39 3.41 -3.77
C LEU A 78 -1.97 4.14 -2.49
N LEU A 79 -2.38 3.67 -1.31
CA LEU A 79 -1.90 4.25 -0.02
C LEU A 79 -0.38 4.21 0.08
N THR A 80 0.22 3.10 -0.37
CA THR A 80 1.69 2.93 -0.40
C THR A 80 2.32 3.85 -1.43
N TYR A 81 1.71 4.01 -2.61
CA TYR A 81 2.14 4.93 -3.67
C TYR A 81 2.17 6.38 -3.15
N PHE A 82 1.10 6.83 -2.49
CA PHE A 82 1.03 8.17 -1.90
C PHE A 82 2.12 8.42 -0.86
N SER A 83 2.52 7.38 -0.13
CA SER A 83 3.54 7.43 0.92
C SER A 83 4.98 7.21 0.39
N SER A 84 5.14 6.87 -0.88
CA SER A 84 6.45 6.58 -1.51
C SER A 84 7.07 7.81 -2.19
N ALA A 85 8.36 7.72 -2.56
CA ALA A 85 9.07 8.74 -3.34
C ALA A 85 10.13 8.09 -4.24
N ASN A 86 10.70 8.84 -5.17
CA ASN A 86 11.81 8.44 -6.05
C ASN A 86 11.56 7.10 -6.77
N HIS A 87 12.51 6.17 -6.71
CA HIS A 87 12.43 4.86 -7.36
C HIS A 87 11.25 4.02 -6.87
N THR A 88 10.90 4.09 -5.58
CA THR A 88 9.76 3.35 -5.03
C THR A 88 8.45 3.87 -5.63
N GLU A 89 8.32 5.18 -5.74
CA GLU A 89 7.16 5.80 -6.40
C GLU A 89 7.07 5.42 -7.87
N ALA A 90 8.17 5.52 -8.62
CA ALA A 90 8.20 5.16 -10.04
C ALA A 90 7.82 3.68 -10.26
N ASN A 91 8.31 2.77 -9.41
CA ASN A 91 7.98 1.35 -9.48
C ASN A 91 6.51 1.08 -9.17
N LEU A 92 5.94 1.75 -8.16
CA LEU A 92 4.54 1.64 -7.81
C LEU A 92 3.64 2.21 -8.91
N LYS A 93 3.98 3.39 -9.45
CA LYS A 93 3.26 4.02 -10.57
C LYS A 93 3.13 3.07 -11.77
N LYS A 94 4.26 2.47 -12.17
CA LYS A 94 4.30 1.46 -13.23
C LYS A 94 3.50 0.21 -12.88
N THR A 95 3.63 -0.28 -11.65
CA THR A 95 2.91 -1.48 -11.20
C THR A 95 1.41 -1.28 -11.26
N LEU A 96 0.93 -0.12 -10.83
CA LEU A 96 -0.46 0.31 -10.85
C LEU A 96 -0.96 0.72 -12.25
N ALA A 97 -0.12 0.67 -13.29
CA ALA A 97 -0.45 1.15 -14.64
C ALA A 97 -0.99 2.59 -14.69
N ILE A 98 -0.54 3.44 -13.76
CA ILE A 98 -0.83 4.87 -13.81
C ILE A 98 0.02 5.49 -14.91
N GLU A 99 -0.61 6.22 -15.82
CA GLU A 99 0.09 6.86 -16.94
C GLU A 99 1.17 7.84 -16.45
N GLU A 100 2.31 7.87 -17.13
CA GLU A 100 3.49 8.61 -16.69
C GLU A 100 3.21 10.11 -16.52
N HIS A 101 2.37 10.67 -17.37
CA HIS A 101 2.01 12.08 -17.37
C HIS A 101 0.98 12.46 -16.29
N VAL A 102 0.31 11.49 -15.64
CA VAL A 102 -0.70 11.77 -14.61
C VAL A 102 -0.02 12.14 -13.30
N PRO A 103 -0.25 13.35 -12.73
CA PRO A 103 0.34 13.78 -11.47
C PRO A 103 -0.15 12.95 -10.29
N LYS A 104 0.72 12.71 -9.31
CA LYS A 104 0.40 11.96 -8.08
C LYS A 104 -0.77 12.56 -7.29
N LEU A 105 -0.88 13.90 -7.26
CA LEU A 105 -1.99 14.58 -6.59
C LEU A 105 -3.33 14.33 -7.26
N GLN A 106 -3.36 14.27 -8.60
CA GLN A 106 -4.57 13.91 -9.34
C GLN A 106 -5.03 12.49 -9.01
N VAL A 107 -4.09 11.54 -8.90
CA VAL A 107 -4.38 10.16 -8.44
C VAL A 107 -4.97 10.16 -7.03
N LEU A 108 -4.40 10.94 -6.10
CA LEU A 108 -4.90 11.05 -4.73
C LEU A 108 -6.31 11.64 -4.66
N HIS A 109 -6.60 12.66 -5.46
CA HIS A 109 -7.94 13.23 -5.54
C HIS A 109 -8.95 12.26 -6.14
N GLY A 110 -8.57 11.54 -7.21
CA GLY A 110 -9.39 10.48 -7.81
C GLY A 110 -9.70 9.38 -6.80
N TYR A 111 -8.68 8.92 -6.06
CA TYR A 111 -8.83 7.95 -4.97
C TYR A 111 -9.83 8.41 -3.90
N ASN A 112 -9.64 9.61 -3.35
CA ASN A 112 -10.52 10.17 -2.33
C ASN A 112 -11.96 10.37 -2.86
N TYR A 113 -12.12 10.77 -4.12
CA TYR A 113 -13.42 10.91 -4.77
C TYR A 113 -14.14 9.57 -4.86
N VAL A 114 -13.48 8.54 -5.41
CA VAL A 114 -14.05 7.19 -5.56
C VAL A 114 -14.41 6.61 -4.20
N ARG A 115 -13.53 6.72 -3.19
CA ARG A 115 -13.81 6.26 -1.82
C ARG A 115 -15.07 6.90 -1.25
N LYS A 116 -15.19 8.23 -1.39
CA LYS A 116 -16.36 8.98 -0.91
C LYS A 116 -17.63 8.57 -1.66
N MET A 117 -17.56 8.39 -2.98
CA MET A 117 -18.71 7.98 -3.79
C MET A 117 -19.18 6.56 -3.47
N LEU A 118 -18.27 5.63 -3.22
CA LEU A 118 -18.62 4.26 -2.82
C LEU A 118 -19.26 4.22 -1.44
N GLY A 119 -18.84 5.09 -0.51
CA GLY A 119 -19.50 5.27 0.77
C GLY A 119 -20.98 5.67 0.66
N TYR A 120 -21.40 6.28 -0.45
CA TYR A 120 -22.82 6.62 -0.72
C TYR A 120 -23.58 5.55 -1.51
N ARG A 121 -22.91 4.50 -2.02
CA ARG A 121 -23.51 3.53 -2.96
C ARG A 121 -24.14 2.29 -2.31
N THR A 122 -24.12 2.20 -0.99
CA THR A 122 -24.88 1.17 -0.28
C THR A 122 -26.38 1.50 -0.35
N ASN A 123 -27.19 0.59 -0.89
CA ASN A 123 -28.64 0.74 -0.96
C ASN A 123 -29.35 -0.54 -0.50
N GLN A 124 -30.68 -0.58 -0.57
CA GLN A 124 -31.45 -1.74 -0.11
C GLN A 124 -31.23 -3.02 -0.93
N SER A 125 -30.64 -2.95 -2.12
CA SER A 125 -30.47 -4.09 -3.03
C SER A 125 -29.10 -4.76 -2.99
N TYR A 126 -28.07 -4.06 -2.49
CA TYR A 126 -26.74 -4.63 -2.31
C TYR A 126 -25.93 -3.84 -1.28
N GLU A 127 -25.02 -4.55 -0.61
CA GLU A 127 -24.03 -3.98 0.28
C GLU A 127 -22.66 -4.05 -0.39
N PHE A 128 -21.97 -2.91 -0.43
CA PHE A 128 -20.57 -2.84 -0.84
C PHE A 128 -19.84 -1.97 0.18
N ASN A 129 -19.04 -2.62 1.03
CA ASN A 129 -18.16 -1.91 1.96
C ASN A 129 -16.71 -2.03 1.50
N SER A 130 -15.99 -0.91 1.57
CA SER A 130 -14.54 -0.88 1.36
C SER A 130 -13.92 0.09 2.34
N ALA A 131 -12.91 -0.39 3.06
CA ALA A 131 -12.18 0.39 4.04
C ALA A 131 -10.69 0.08 3.93
N ASP A 132 -9.88 1.13 3.87
CA ASP A 132 -8.42 1.04 3.86
C ASP A 132 -7.85 1.79 5.07
N ARG A 133 -6.80 1.24 5.68
CA ARG A 133 -6.10 1.87 6.80
C ARG A 133 -4.61 1.60 6.74
N LEU A 134 -3.81 2.63 6.97
CA LEU A 134 -2.38 2.58 7.16
C LEU A 134 -2.07 2.62 8.67
N PHE A 135 -1.53 1.53 9.19
CA PHE A 135 -1.07 1.47 10.58
C PHE A 135 0.42 1.82 10.64
N VAL A 136 0.76 2.85 11.42
CA VAL A 136 2.10 3.42 11.46
C VAL A 136 2.68 3.29 12.87
N ALA A 137 3.98 3.03 13.00
CA ALA A 137 4.61 3.03 14.32
C ALA A 137 4.48 4.42 14.99
N GLN A 138 4.21 4.44 16.29
CA GLN A 138 3.97 5.66 17.05
C GLN A 138 5.12 6.68 17.00
N ASP A 139 6.35 6.24 16.74
CA ASP A 139 7.56 7.05 16.69
C ASP A 139 7.93 7.53 15.29
N ILE A 140 7.18 7.13 14.26
CA ILE A 140 7.39 7.61 12.88
C ILE A 140 6.55 8.87 12.66
N PRO A 141 7.18 10.04 12.43
CA PRO A 141 6.43 11.26 12.16
C PRO A 141 5.76 11.21 10.78
N ILE A 142 4.51 11.66 10.72
CA ILE A 142 3.78 11.87 9.47
C ILE A 142 3.89 13.34 9.07
N ARG A 143 4.19 13.60 7.80
CA ARG A 143 4.21 14.96 7.25
C ARG A 143 2.82 15.58 7.35
N GLU A 144 2.74 16.83 7.81
CA GLU A 144 1.46 17.54 7.99
C GLU A 144 0.60 17.53 6.71
N CYS A 145 1.21 17.67 5.54
CA CYS A 145 0.47 17.64 4.28
C CYS A 145 -0.17 16.26 3.99
N ILE A 146 0.44 15.15 4.40
CA ILE A 146 -0.14 13.81 4.29
C ILE A 146 -1.26 13.65 5.31
N GLN A 147 -1.07 14.16 6.53
CA GLN A 147 -2.11 14.17 7.55
C GLN A 147 -3.36 14.93 7.07
N ALA A 148 -3.18 16.04 6.35
CA ALA A 148 -4.29 16.84 5.82
C ALA A 148 -5.14 16.11 4.78
N VAL A 149 -4.57 15.17 4.03
CA VAL A 149 -5.25 14.51 2.89
C VAL A 149 -5.58 13.04 3.11
N MET A 150 -4.94 12.39 4.10
CA MET A 150 -5.11 10.96 4.42
C MET A 150 -5.25 10.69 5.93
N GLY A 151 -5.39 11.72 6.76
CA GLY A 151 -5.39 11.56 8.22
C GLY A 151 -6.47 10.63 8.77
N ASP A 152 -7.62 10.54 8.09
CA ASP A 152 -8.72 9.60 8.40
C ASP A 152 -8.35 8.13 8.20
N GLN A 153 -7.30 7.85 7.44
CA GLN A 153 -6.84 6.50 7.09
C GLN A 153 -5.56 6.12 7.81
N ILE A 154 -4.97 6.99 8.63
CA ILE A 154 -3.72 6.72 9.33
C ILE A 154 -4.00 6.50 10.82
N GLN A 155 -3.51 5.38 11.36
CA GLN A 155 -3.58 5.10 12.79
C GLN A 155 -2.18 4.76 13.32
N HIS A 156 -1.73 5.50 14.34
CA HIS A 156 -0.51 5.15 15.05
C HIS A 156 -0.74 4.00 16.02
N LEU A 157 0.19 3.03 16.04
CA LEU A 157 0.20 1.89 16.96
C LEU A 157 1.60 1.70 17.57
N ASP A 158 1.64 1.07 18.75
CA ASP A 158 2.89 0.71 19.42
C ASP A 158 3.39 -0.67 18.96
N PHE A 159 3.99 -0.71 17.78
CA PHE A 159 4.61 -1.93 17.26
C PHE A 159 5.88 -2.34 18.03
N LYS A 160 6.50 -1.42 18.79
CA LYS A 160 7.80 -1.66 19.42
C LYS A 160 7.65 -2.27 20.81
N SER A 161 6.83 -1.67 21.67
CA SER A 161 6.65 -2.10 23.06
C SER A 161 5.49 -3.06 23.23
N ASN A 162 4.49 -3.03 22.34
CA ASN A 162 3.32 -3.92 22.42
C ASN A 162 2.82 -4.42 21.05
N PRO A 163 3.63 -5.21 20.33
CA PRO A 163 3.28 -5.72 19.01
C PRO A 163 2.04 -6.61 19.00
N GLU A 164 1.79 -7.38 20.07
CA GLU A 164 0.63 -8.28 20.14
C GLU A 164 -0.68 -7.51 20.30
N ALA A 165 -0.73 -6.47 21.15
CA ALA A 165 -1.89 -5.59 21.20
C ALA A 165 -2.12 -4.88 19.86
N SER A 166 -1.06 -4.41 19.20
CA SER A 166 -1.15 -3.80 17.86
C SER A 166 -1.74 -4.78 16.84
N ARG A 167 -1.30 -6.04 16.83
CA ARG A 167 -1.85 -7.11 15.98
C ARG A 167 -3.35 -7.34 16.25
N GLN A 168 -3.76 -7.37 17.52
CA GLN A 168 -5.16 -7.53 17.90
C GLN A 168 -6.03 -6.34 17.46
N ILE A 169 -5.51 -5.11 17.55
CA ILE A 169 -6.19 -3.91 17.06
C ILE A 169 -6.39 -3.99 15.54
N VAL A 170 -5.34 -4.34 14.77
CA VAL A 170 -5.42 -4.48 13.31
C VAL A 170 -6.47 -5.53 12.92
N ASN A 171 -6.38 -6.74 13.48
CA ASN A 171 -7.31 -7.82 13.16
C ASN A 171 -8.74 -7.51 13.59
N GLY A 172 -8.92 -6.89 14.76
CA GLY A 172 -10.23 -6.47 15.25
C GLY A 172 -10.87 -5.40 14.38
N TRP A 173 -10.08 -4.46 13.87
CA TRP A 173 -10.55 -3.46 12.91
C TRP A 173 -10.99 -4.12 11.59
N VAL A 174 -10.16 -4.98 10.99
CA VAL A 174 -10.53 -5.69 9.75
C VAL A 174 -11.83 -6.47 9.93
N ALA A 175 -11.96 -7.24 11.02
CA ALA A 175 -13.17 -8.01 11.31
C ALA A 175 -14.43 -7.14 11.51
N ALA A 176 -14.26 -5.88 11.94
CA ALA A 176 -15.38 -4.95 12.09
C ALA A 176 -15.84 -4.38 10.73
N GLU A 177 -14.92 -4.18 9.79
CA GLU A 177 -15.21 -3.62 8.46
C GLU A 177 -15.74 -4.68 7.46
N THR A 178 -15.42 -5.96 7.64
CA THR A 178 -15.77 -7.03 6.67
C THR A 178 -16.82 -8.01 7.19
N ARG A 179 -17.87 -7.51 7.85
CA ARG A 179 -18.92 -8.35 8.44
C ARG A 179 -19.77 -9.09 7.41
#